data_AF-A0A060BVZ0-F1
#
_entry.id   AF-A0A060BVZ0-F1
#
_cell.length_a   1.000
_cell.length_b   1.000
_cell.length_c   1.000
_cell.angle_alpha   90.00
_cell.angle_beta   90.00
_cell.angle_gamma   90.00
#
_symmetry.space_group_name_H-M   'P 1'
#
loop_
_entity.id
_entity.type
_entity.pdbx_description
1 polymer ?
#
loop_
_entity_poly.entity_id
_entity_poly.type
_entity_poly.pdbx_seq_one_letter_code
_entity_poly.pdbx_strand_id
1 'polypeptide(L)'
;MIIELDGPEIPAVDGSATLFVELIEKGGILVQEQLHQVYKLDSPVFWSKGDIYLVGLPSDELKISYTLSYKSHPLLDSQYFSTLITTDIYKKEIAACRTFSLYEEIVGLLDQGLIKGGS
;
A
#
# COMPACT_ATOMS: atom_id res chain seq x y z
N MET A 1 -2.07 20.05 0.66
CA MET A 1 -1.27 19.48 1.76
C MET A 1 0.19 19.64 1.40
N ILE A 2 1.03 20.04 2.35
CA ILE A 2 2.49 20.08 2.19
C ILE A 2 3.07 19.05 3.16
N ILE A 3 4.01 18.24 2.68
CA ILE A 3 4.77 17.29 3.50
C ILE A 3 6.22 17.76 3.46
N GLU A 4 6.76 18.15 4.61
CA GLU A 4 8.14 18.61 4.75
C GLU A 4 9.01 17.46 5.28
N LEU A 5 10.24 17.36 4.76
CA LEU A 5 11.22 16.35 5.15
C LEU A 5 12.60 16.98 5.29
N ASP A 6 13.26 16.72 6.41
CA ASP A 6 14.68 17.06 6.61
C ASP A 6 15.61 15.95 6.09
N GLY A 7 15.09 14.72 5.97
CA GLY A 7 15.81 13.54 5.51
C GLY A 7 15.51 13.17 4.06
N PRO A 8 16.26 12.21 3.48
CA PRO A 8 16.06 11.78 2.10
C PRO A 8 14.83 10.88 1.90
N GLU A 9 14.20 10.41 2.99
CA GLU A 9 13.13 9.40 2.95
C GLU A 9 12.03 9.69 3.97
N ILE A 10 10.80 9.29 3.64
CA ILE A 10 9.66 9.30 4.56
C ILE A 10 9.93 8.28 5.67
N PRO A 11 9.71 8.61 6.96
CA PRO A 11 9.89 7.66 8.04
C PRO A 11 9.03 6.40 7.86
N ALA A 12 9.63 5.22 8.02
CA ALA A 12 8.91 3.95 7.94
C ALA A 12 7.96 3.70 9.12
N VAL A 13 8.15 4.42 10.24
CA VAL A 13 7.37 4.30 11.48
C VAL A 13 7.34 2.84 11.96
N ASP A 14 6.17 2.20 12.02
CA ASP A 14 6.00 0.80 12.40
C ASP A 14 5.85 -0.13 11.19
N GLY A 15 6.02 0.42 9.98
CA GLY A 15 5.82 -0.27 8.71
C GLY A 15 4.36 -0.26 8.22
N SER A 16 3.43 0.35 8.96
CA SER A 16 2.02 0.50 8.57
C SER A 16 1.68 1.96 8.22
N ALA A 17 0.42 2.21 7.83
CA ALA A 17 -0.09 3.55 7.57
C ALA A 17 -0.79 4.18 8.79
N THR A 18 -0.92 3.46 9.92
CA THR A 18 -1.73 3.86 11.09
C THR A 18 -1.37 5.26 11.59
N LEU A 19 -0.08 5.50 11.84
CA LEU A 19 0.35 6.81 12.37
C LEU A 19 0.02 7.95 11.41
N PHE A 20 0.14 7.72 10.09
CA PHE A 20 -0.19 8.76 9.11
C PHE A 20 -1.69 9.06 9.08
N VAL A 21 -2.55 8.04 9.22
CA VAL A 21 -4.00 8.23 9.37
C VAL A 21 -4.29 9.09 10.60
N GLU A 22 -3.72 8.75 11.75
CA GLU A 22 -3.92 9.49 13.00
C GLU A 22 -3.46 10.94 12.90
N LEU A 23 -2.30 11.19 12.27
CA LEU A 23 -1.76 12.54 12.07
C LEU A 23 -2.64 13.37 11.13
N ILE A 24 -3.15 12.78 10.05
CA ILE A 24 -4.06 13.45 9.13
C ILE A 24 -5.39 13.79 9.83
N GLU A 25 -5.96 12.85 10.60
CA GLU A 25 -7.18 13.10 11.35
C GLU A 25 -7.00 14.18 12.41
N LYS A 26 -5.88 14.15 13.13
CA LYS A 26 -5.52 15.16 14.13
C LYS A 26 -5.32 16.53 13.50
N GLY A 27 -4.74 16.59 12.30
CA GLY A 27 -4.58 17.82 11.53
C GLY A 27 -5.90 18.38 10.99
N GLY A 28 -6.94 17.54 10.93
CA GLY A 28 -8.25 17.89 10.41
C GLY A 28 -8.31 17.96 8.89
N ILE A 29 -9.53 17.90 8.36
CA ILE A 29 -9.79 17.99 6.91
C ILE A 29 -10.56 19.29 6.66
N LEU A 30 -10.01 20.17 5.84
CA LEU A 30 -10.69 21.36 5.34
C LEU A 30 -11.22 21.10 3.94
N VAL A 31 -12.55 21.13 3.78
CA VAL A 31 -13.19 21.00 2.48
C VAL A 31 -12.92 22.26 1.65
N GLN A 32 -12.50 22.05 0.40
CA GLN A 32 -12.26 23.14 -0.55
C GLN A 32 -13.45 23.29 -1.50
N GLU A 33 -13.67 24.49 -2.02
CA GLU A 33 -14.79 24.80 -2.95
C GLU A 33 -14.59 24.26 -4.37
N GLN A 34 -13.46 23.61 -4.65
CA GLN A 34 -13.15 23.03 -5.94
C GLN A 34 -13.68 21.59 -6.05
N LEU A 35 -14.17 21.23 -7.25
CA LEU A 35 -14.57 19.86 -7.54
C LEU A 35 -13.37 18.90 -7.43
N HIS A 36 -13.59 17.79 -6.72
CA HIS A 36 -12.64 16.69 -6.68
C HIS A 36 -12.71 15.90 -7.98
N GLN A 37 -11.64 15.91 -8.76
CA GLN A 37 -11.56 15.15 -10.00
C GLN A 37 -11.31 13.67 -9.69
N VAL A 38 -12.28 12.82 -10.04
CA VAL A 38 -12.17 11.36 -9.94
C VAL A 38 -11.84 10.79 -11.30
N TYR A 39 -10.80 9.96 -11.37
CA TYR A 39 -10.45 9.24 -12.58
C TYR A 39 -11.21 7.92 -12.63
N LYS A 40 -11.88 7.66 -13.76
CA LYS A 40 -12.53 6.38 -14.05
C LYS A 40 -11.85 5.73 -15.25
N LEU A 41 -11.80 4.41 -15.25
CA LEU A 41 -11.38 3.65 -16.41
C LEU A 41 -12.57 3.50 -17.35
N ASP A 42 -12.41 3.91 -18.61
CA ASP A 42 -13.45 3.74 -19.64
C ASP A 42 -13.36 2.36 -20.34
N SER A 43 -12.20 1.71 -20.23
CA SER A 43 -11.95 0.38 -20.78
C SER A 43 -10.98 -0.41 -19.89
N PRO A 44 -11.00 -1.76 -19.95
CA PRO A 44 -10.01 -2.58 -19.27
C PRO A 44 -8.57 -2.20 -19.65
N VAL A 45 -7.70 -2.14 -18.63
CA VAL A 45 -6.25 -1.99 -18.80
C VAL A 45 -5.55 -3.16 -18.14
N PHE A 46 -4.51 -3.68 -18.78
CA PHE A 46 -3.78 -4.82 -18.27
C PHE A 46 -2.28 -4.65 -18.52
N TRP A 47 -1.49 -5.19 -17.59
CA TRP A 47 -0.04 -5.30 -17.73
C TRP A 47 0.42 -6.60 -17.09
N SER A 48 1.40 -7.26 -17.70
CA SER A 48 2.01 -8.44 -17.11
C SER A 48 3.50 -8.54 -17.41
N LYS A 49 4.22 -9.19 -16.50
CA LYS A 49 5.63 -9.57 -16.66
C LYS A 49 5.91 -10.83 -15.85
N GLY A 50 6.20 -11.94 -16.53
CA GLY A 50 6.35 -13.24 -15.88
C GLY A 50 5.06 -13.64 -15.16
N ASP A 51 5.16 -13.91 -13.85
CA ASP A 51 4.03 -14.29 -12.99
C ASP A 51 3.28 -13.09 -12.38
N ILE A 52 3.65 -11.86 -12.73
CA ILE A 52 3.02 -10.64 -12.21
C ILE A 52 1.95 -10.15 -13.18
N TYR A 53 0.76 -9.89 -12.65
CA TYR A 53 -0.40 -9.38 -13.39
C TYR A 53 -0.99 -8.17 -12.67
N LEU A 54 -1.22 -7.08 -13.41
CA LEU A 54 -2.00 -5.94 -12.96
C LEU A 54 -3.16 -5.74 -13.93
N VAL A 55 -4.38 -5.68 -13.40
CA VAL A 55 -5.60 -5.52 -14.20
C VAL A 55 -6.46 -4.43 -13.57
N GLY A 56 -6.80 -3.42 -14.36
CA GLY A 56 -7.79 -2.40 -14.02
C GLY A 56 -9.02 -2.59 -14.89
N LEU A 57 -10.20 -2.65 -14.28
CA LEU A 57 -11.48 -2.78 -14.97
C LEU A 57 -12.34 -1.55 -14.69
N PRO A 58 -13.15 -1.08 -15.68
CA PRO A 58 -14.18 -0.08 -15.43
C PRO A 58 -15.10 -0.51 -14.30
N SER A 59 -15.33 0.37 -13.33
CA SER A 59 -16.25 0.16 -12.22
C SER A 59 -16.72 1.50 -11.66
N ASP A 60 -17.92 1.50 -11.08
CA ASP A 60 -18.44 2.63 -10.30
C ASP A 60 -17.93 2.64 -8.85
N GLU A 61 -17.29 1.56 -8.41
CA GLU A 61 -16.76 1.41 -7.07
C GLU A 61 -15.23 1.18 -7.10
N LEU A 62 -14.52 1.72 -6.12
CA LEU A 62 -13.10 1.39 -5.93
C LEU A 62 -13.00 0.04 -5.19
N LYS A 63 -12.85 -1.04 -5.96
CA LYS A 63 -12.58 -2.38 -5.43
C LYS A 63 -11.14 -2.77 -5.71
N ILE A 64 -10.41 -3.17 -4.67
CA ILE A 64 -9.05 -3.68 -4.81
C ILE A 64 -9.05 -5.16 -4.47
N SER A 65 -8.47 -5.96 -5.36
CA SER A 65 -8.22 -7.38 -5.13
C SER A 65 -6.74 -7.65 -5.32
N TYR A 66 -6.15 -8.38 -4.38
CA TYR A 66 -4.73 -8.69 -4.38
C TYR A 66 -4.53 -10.17 -4.07
N THR A 67 -3.68 -10.81 -4.87
CA THR A 67 -3.23 -12.18 -4.60
C THR A 67 -1.74 -12.13 -4.29
N LEU A 68 -1.38 -12.55 -3.08
CA LEU A 68 0.00 -12.83 -2.73
C LEU A 68 0.31 -14.28 -3.10
N SER A 69 1.47 -14.56 -3.68
CA SER A 69 1.90 -15.94 -3.96
C SER A 69 3.40 -16.09 -3.77
N TYR A 70 3.83 -16.56 -2.59
CA TYR A 70 5.20 -17.05 -2.40
C TYR A 70 5.23 -18.54 -2.75
N LYS A 71 5.72 -18.84 -3.97
CA LYS A 71 5.91 -20.22 -4.43
C LYS A 71 6.79 -20.95 -3.41
N SER A 72 6.23 -22.02 -2.82
CA SER A 72 6.93 -22.92 -1.90
C SER A 72 7.25 -22.40 -0.49
N HIS A 73 6.70 -21.25 -0.05
CA HIS A 73 6.83 -20.82 1.35
C HIS A 73 5.71 -21.43 2.22
N PRO A 74 6.03 -22.23 3.26
CA PRO A 74 5.04 -23.05 3.98
C PRO A 74 3.97 -22.25 4.74
N LEU A 75 4.26 -20.98 5.07
CA LEU A 75 3.34 -20.09 5.78
C LEU A 75 2.74 -18.98 4.90
N LEU A 76 3.35 -18.71 3.74
CA LEU A 76 2.98 -17.59 2.85
C LEU A 76 2.54 -18.11 1.48
N ASP A 77 1.89 -19.27 1.48
CA ASP A 77 1.24 -19.82 0.29
C ASP A 77 0.22 -18.81 -0.29
N SER A 78 -0.41 -19.16 -1.39
CA SER A 78 -1.28 -18.25 -2.14
C SER A 78 -2.43 -17.73 -1.27
N GLN A 79 -2.43 -16.42 -1.05
CA GLN A 79 -3.44 -15.72 -0.25
C GLN A 79 -4.15 -14.69 -1.12
N TYR A 80 -5.45 -14.57 -0.93
CA TYR A 80 -6.29 -13.64 -1.68
C TYR A 80 -7.06 -12.73 -0.74
N PHE A 81 -7.05 -11.44 -1.04
CA PHE A 81 -7.86 -10.44 -0.37
C PHE A 81 -8.59 -9.59 -1.40
N SER A 82 -9.85 -9.26 -1.12
CA SER A 82 -10.69 -8.46 -2.01
C SER A 82 -11.70 -7.68 -1.20
N THR A 83 -11.68 -6.36 -1.33
CA THR A 83 -12.60 -5.49 -0.60
C THR A 83 -12.91 -4.22 -1.36
N LEU A 84 -14.02 -3.60 -1.01
CA LEU A 84 -14.33 -2.21 -1.40
C LEU A 84 -13.49 -1.26 -0.56
N ILE A 85 -12.99 -0.20 -1.17
CA ILE A 85 -12.21 0.81 -0.47
C ILE A 85 -13.14 1.95 -0.07
N THR A 86 -13.45 2.00 1.21
CA THR A 86 -14.06 3.15 1.88
C THR A 86 -13.11 3.65 2.97
N THR A 87 -13.33 4.88 3.44
CA THR A 87 -12.56 5.44 4.57
C THR A 87 -12.60 4.53 5.79
N ASP A 88 -13.77 3.97 6.12
CA ASP A 88 -13.93 3.11 7.30
C ASP A 88 -13.23 1.76 7.13
N ILE A 89 -13.38 1.12 5.96
CA ILE A 89 -12.71 -0.15 5.67
C ILE A 89 -11.19 0.05 5.67
N TYR A 90 -10.70 1.11 5.03
CA TYR A 90 -9.26 1.40 4.99
C TYR A 90 -8.69 1.55 6.40
N LYS A 91 -9.31 2.36 7.26
CA LYS A 91 -8.83 2.59 8.63
C LYS A 91 -8.87 1.31 9.47
N LYS A 92 -9.93 0.53 9.36
CA LYS A 92 -10.16 -0.65 10.21
C LYS A 92 -9.36 -1.88 9.76
N GLU A 93 -9.25 -2.11 8.45
CA GLU A 93 -8.78 -3.38 7.90
C GLU A 93 -7.44 -3.29 7.20
N ILE A 94 -7.01 -2.10 6.76
CA ILE A 94 -5.82 -1.94 5.90
C ILE A 94 -4.72 -1.11 6.58
N ALA A 95 -5.07 0.02 7.22
CA ALA A 95 -4.09 0.99 7.71
C ALA A 95 -3.08 0.41 8.72
N ALA A 96 -3.50 -0.57 9.53
CA ALA A 96 -2.67 -1.24 10.53
C ALA A 96 -1.83 -2.41 10.00
N CYS A 97 -1.97 -2.78 8.73
CA CYS A 97 -1.14 -3.83 8.13
C CYS A 97 0.28 -3.31 7.94
N ARG A 98 1.25 -3.94 8.61
CA ARG A 98 2.67 -3.61 8.50
C ARG A 98 3.28 -4.28 7.27
N THR A 99 4.29 -3.63 6.69
CA THR A 99 5.18 -4.25 5.70
C THR A 99 5.89 -5.48 6.27
N PHE A 100 6.32 -6.38 5.40
CA PHE A 100 7.14 -7.52 5.76
C PHE A 100 8.11 -7.83 4.62
N SER A 101 9.17 -8.55 4.93
CA SER A 101 10.08 -9.15 3.95
C SER A 101 10.62 -10.46 4.52
N LEU A 102 11.00 -11.39 3.65
CA LEU A 102 11.70 -12.58 4.11
C LEU A 102 13.15 -12.23 4.43
N TYR A 103 13.70 -12.84 5.48
CA TYR A 103 15.10 -12.60 5.87
C TYR A 103 16.08 -12.88 4.71
N GLU A 104 15.80 -13.95 3.96
CA GLU A 104 16.58 -14.39 2.80
C GLU A 104 16.59 -13.35 1.66
N GLU A 105 15.55 -12.52 1.55
CA GLU A 105 15.45 -11.46 0.53
C GLU A 105 16.27 -10.22 0.92
N ILE A 106 16.46 -9.98 2.22
CA ILE A 106 17.10 -8.77 2.73
C ILE A 106 18.57 -8.97 3.14
N VAL A 107 19.02 -10.21 3.37
CA VAL A 107 20.39 -10.47 3.85
C VAL A 107 21.47 -9.86 2.95
N GLY A 108 21.33 -9.99 1.63
CA GLY A 108 22.28 -9.39 0.69
C GLY A 108 22.25 -7.86 0.68
N LEU A 109 21.10 -7.26 1.00
CA LEU A 109 20.94 -5.80 1.11
C LEU A 109 21.59 -5.29 2.40
N LEU A 110 21.44 -6.03 3.51
CA LEU A 110 22.13 -5.74 4.77
C LEU A 110 23.65 -5.78 4.60
N ASP A 111 24.18 -6.80 3.90
CA ASP A 111 25.60 -6.93 3.61
C ASP A 111 26.15 -5.77 2.76
N GLN A 112 25.31 -5.17 1.92
CA GLN A 112 25.63 -3.97 1.13
C GLN A 112 25.46 -2.66 1.92
N GLY A 113 25.03 -2.73 3.19
CA GLY A 113 24.77 -1.56 4.02
C GLY A 113 23.51 -0.78 3.61
N LEU A 114 22.53 -1.47 3.02
CA LEU A 114 21.19 -0.95 2.72
C LEU A 114 20.18 -1.39 3.81
N ILE A 115 18.96 -0.86 3.78
CA ILE A 115 17.86 -1.17 4.73
C ILE A 115 18.28 -0.94 6.20
N LYS A 116 19.13 0.06 6.47
CA LYS A 116 19.66 0.36 7.81
C LYS A 116 18.61 0.77 8.85
N GLY A 117 17.43 1.16 8.40
CA GLY A 117 16.30 1.52 9.27
C GLY A 117 15.34 0.36 9.57
N GLY A 118 15.51 -0.79 8.93
CA GLY A 118 14.69 -1.97 9.20
C GLY A 118 15.17 -2.71 10.44
N SER A 119 14.23 -3.17 11.28
CA SER A 119 14.50 -3.90 12.53
C SER A 119 13.45 -4.97 12.79
#